data_AF-A0AAV2P7B1-F1
#
_entry.id   AF-A0AAV2P7B1-F1
#
_cell.length_a   1.000
_cell.length_b   1.000
_cell.length_c   1.000
_cell.angle_alpha   90.00
_cell.angle_beta   90.00
_cell.angle_gamma   90.00
#
_symmetry.space_group_name_H-M   'P 1'
#
loop_
_entity.id
_entity.type
_entity.pdbx_description
1 polymer ?
#
loop_
_entity_poly.entity_id
_entity_poly.type
_entity_poly.pdbx_seq_one_letter_code
_entity_poly.pdbx_strand_id
1 'polypeptide(L)'
;MSFTIEEKVELVLLRSDGYLSYNEVSDVFHEKHPNRPKPTASAIQKIIQTFISTGSVMKQKHQRPVWSEADEINVLAAFSHNPRTSIRVVATNSGISK
;
A
#
# COMPACT_ATOMS: atom_id res chain seq x y z
N MET A 1 12.15 9.69 -0.64
CA MET A 1 11.88 10.56 0.52
C MET A 1 10.80 9.92 1.39
N SER A 2 10.97 9.90 2.71
CA SER A 2 9.95 9.43 3.64
C SER A 2 9.28 10.61 4.33
N PHE A 3 7.96 10.71 4.19
CA PHE A 3 7.14 11.74 4.83
C PHE A 3 6.60 11.22 6.17
N THR A 4 6.60 12.07 7.19
CA THR A 4 5.89 11.80 8.44
C THR A 4 4.38 11.81 8.20
N ILE A 5 3.59 11.38 9.19
CA ILE A 5 2.13 11.42 9.08
C ILE A 5 1.66 12.88 8.96
N GLU A 6 2.21 13.78 9.78
CA GLU A 6 1.90 15.21 9.80
C GLU A 6 2.17 15.87 8.44
N GLU A 7 3.31 15.60 7.83
CA GLU A 7 3.65 16.15 6.51
C GLU A 7 2.72 15.64 5.42
N LYS A 8 2.29 14.37 5.49
CA LYS A 8 1.30 13.85 4.53
C LYS A 8 -0.05 14.51 4.71
N VAL A 9 -0.46 14.75 5.95
CA VAL A 9 -1.71 15.49 6.24
C VAL A 9 -1.61 16.90 5.68
N GLU A 10 -0.49 17.59 5.90
CA GLU A 10 -0.27 18.93 5.36
C GLU A 10 -0.32 18.94 3.83
N LEU A 11 0.33 17.99 3.16
CA LEU A 11 0.29 17.86 1.70
C LEU A 11 -1.13 17.61 1.17
N VAL A 12 -1.96 16.85 1.91
CA VAL A 12 -3.37 16.66 1.58
C VAL A 12 -4.15 17.96 1.77
N LEU A 13 -3.91 18.69 2.86
CA LEU A 13 -4.56 19.98 3.12
C LEU A 13 -4.22 21.02 2.06
N LEU A 14 -2.94 21.12 1.67
CA LEU A 14 -2.48 22.04 0.63
C LEU A 14 -3.12 21.78 -0.75
N ARG A 15 -3.53 20.54 -1.03
CA ARG A 15 -4.20 20.19 -2.29
C ARG A 15 -5.71 20.10 -2.17
N SER A 16 -6.27 20.22 -0.96
CA SER A 16 -7.68 19.91 -0.68
C SER A 16 -8.68 20.73 -1.50
N ASP A 17 -8.32 21.95 -1.85
CA ASP A 17 -9.13 22.90 -2.59
C ASP A 17 -9.01 22.76 -4.12
N GLY A 18 -8.06 21.95 -4.60
CA GLY A 18 -7.89 21.66 -6.02
C GLY A 18 -7.33 22.81 -6.88
N TYR A 19 -7.04 23.98 -6.29
CA TYR A 19 -6.51 25.13 -7.00
C TYR A 19 -5.02 24.98 -7.33
N LEU A 20 -4.22 24.52 -6.36
CA LEU A 20 -2.77 24.40 -6.53
C LEU A 20 -2.38 23.11 -7.25
N SER A 21 -1.69 23.22 -8.38
CA SER A 21 -1.05 22.08 -9.04
C SER A 21 -0.08 21.35 -8.10
N TYR A 22 0.28 20.11 -8.43
CA TYR A 22 1.22 19.34 -7.61
C TYR A 22 2.61 19.98 -7.50
N ASN A 23 3.01 20.80 -8.49
CA ASN A 23 4.26 21.56 -8.43
C ASN A 23 4.13 22.74 -7.46
N GLU A 24 3.03 23.48 -7.52
CA GLU A 24 2.79 24.60 -6.60
C GLU A 24 2.66 24.11 -5.15
N VAL A 25 2.00 22.96 -4.92
CA VAL A 25 1.97 22.32 -3.60
C VAL A 25 3.39 21.95 -3.12
N SER A 26 4.27 21.50 -4.03
CA SER A 26 5.67 21.22 -3.72
C SER A 26 6.43 22.48 -3.32
N ASP A 27 6.23 23.59 -4.05
CA ASP A 27 6.83 24.88 -3.76
C ASP A 27 6.39 25.39 -2.38
N VAL A 28 5.08 25.45 -2.14
CA VAL A 28 4.51 25.91 -0.87
C VAL A 28 4.98 25.05 0.30
N PHE A 29 5.04 23.72 0.13
CA PHE A 29 5.55 22.83 1.18
C PHE A 29 7.03 23.09 1.48
N HIS A 30 7.85 23.33 0.45
CA HIS A 30 9.27 23.59 0.62
C HIS A 30 9.55 24.96 1.26
N GLU A 31 8.75 25.98 0.93
CA GLU A 31 8.83 27.30 1.58
C GLU A 31 8.54 27.22 3.09
N LYS A 32 7.55 26.39 3.49
CA LYS A 32 7.24 26.16 4.91
C LYS A 32 8.28 25.30 5.62
N HIS A 33 8.91 24.38 4.91
CA HIS A 33 9.88 23.42 5.44
C HIS A 33 11.21 23.47 4.67
N PRO A 34 11.98 24.58 4.75
CA PRO A 34 13.18 24.77 3.94
C PRO A 34 14.30 23.75 4.27
N ASN A 35 14.28 23.22 5.50
CA ASN A 35 15.22 22.18 5.94
C ASN A 35 14.88 20.77 5.39
N ARG A 36 13.71 20.60 4.76
CA ARG A 36 13.29 19.32 4.16
C ARG A 36 13.55 19.35 2.65
N PRO A 37 14.01 18.22 2.07
CA PRO A 37 14.09 18.09 0.62
C PRO A 37 12.76 18.42 -0.04
N LYS A 38 12.81 19.17 -1.14
CA LYS A 38 11.61 19.52 -1.89
C LYS A 38 10.88 18.26 -2.40
N PRO A 39 9.59 18.06 -2.10
CA PRO A 39 8.84 16.91 -2.58
C PRO A 39 8.70 16.91 -4.11
N THR A 40 8.79 15.75 -4.75
CA THR A 40 8.43 15.65 -6.18
C THR A 40 6.91 15.62 -6.36
N ALA A 41 6.40 16.17 -7.47
CA ALA A 41 4.97 16.11 -7.81
C ALA A 41 4.40 14.67 -7.82
N SER A 42 5.15 13.70 -8.33
CA SER A 42 4.74 12.27 -8.32
C SER A 42 4.55 11.71 -6.91
N ALA A 43 5.40 12.12 -5.96
CA ALA A 43 5.28 11.69 -4.57
C ALA A 43 4.03 12.28 -3.91
N ILE A 44 3.76 13.57 -4.15
CA ILE A 44 2.55 14.25 -3.68
C ILE A 44 1.30 13.58 -4.27
N GLN A 45 1.29 13.34 -5.58
CA GLN A 45 0.19 12.66 -6.27
C GLN A 45 -0.12 11.29 -5.65
N LYS A 46 0.91 10.47 -5.37
CA LYS A 46 0.73 9.15 -4.72
C LYS A 46 0.10 9.27 -3.33
N ILE A 47 0.52 10.24 -2.52
CA ILE A 47 -0.06 10.46 -1.18
C ILE A 47 -1.53 10.80 -1.29
N ILE A 48 -1.88 11.72 -2.19
CA ILE A 48 -3.27 12.16 -2.39
C ILE A 48 -4.14 11.06 -2.98
N GLN A 49 -3.66 10.31 -3.95
CA GLN A 49 -4.39 9.14 -4.47
C GLN A 49 -4.62 8.08 -3.39
N THR A 50 -3.64 7.85 -2.52
CA THR A 50 -3.80 6.94 -1.37
C THR A 50 -4.89 7.47 -0.43
N PHE A 51 -4.88 8.76 -0.13
CA PHE A 51 -5.89 9.38 0.72
C PHE A 51 -7.30 9.31 0.10
N ILE A 52 -7.44 9.63 -1.18
CA ILE A 52 -8.73 9.58 -1.89
C ILE A 52 -9.28 8.14 -1.91
N SER A 53 -8.42 7.15 -2.16
CA SER A 53 -8.83 5.75 -2.26
C SER A 53 -9.12 5.08 -0.92
N THR A 54 -8.43 5.46 0.15
CA THR A 54 -8.52 4.75 1.45
C THR A 54 -9.10 5.60 2.60
N GLY A 55 -9.24 6.91 2.41
CA GLY A 55 -9.53 7.87 3.48
C GLY A 55 -8.37 8.05 4.47
N SER A 56 -7.17 7.51 4.19
CA SER A 56 -6.03 7.52 5.11
C SER A 56 -4.73 7.93 4.42
N VAL A 57 -3.88 8.65 5.15
CA VAL A 57 -2.48 8.93 4.74
C VAL A 57 -1.50 7.85 5.22
N MET A 58 -1.98 6.89 6.00
CA MET A 58 -1.19 5.75 6.46
C MET A 58 -1.19 4.66 5.40
N LYS A 59 -0.07 3.96 5.28
CA LYS A 59 -0.03 2.74 4.48
C LYS A 59 -0.92 1.70 5.17
N GLN A 60 -1.82 1.08 4.42
CA GLN A 60 -2.47 -0.12 4.89
C GLN A 60 -1.40 -1.18 5.15
N LYS A 61 -1.38 -1.73 6.37
CA LYS A 61 -0.55 -2.89 6.66
C LYS A 61 -1.17 -4.06 5.92
N HIS A 62 -0.49 -4.57 4.90
CA HIS A 62 -0.82 -5.88 4.36
C HIS A 62 -0.55 -6.90 5.46
N GLN A 63 -1.61 -7.47 6.02
CA GLN A 63 -1.49 -8.61 6.89
C GLN A 63 -1.15 -9.83 6.03
N ARG A 64 -0.21 -10.64 6.50
CA ARG A 64 -0.01 -11.96 5.88
C ARG A 64 -1.29 -12.78 6.11
N PRO A 65 -1.76 -13.53 5.11
CA PRO A 65 -2.86 -14.44 5.33
C PRO A 65 -2.49 -15.39 6.48
N VAL A 66 -3.41 -15.53 7.43
CA VAL A 66 -3.31 -16.51 8.50
C VAL A 66 -3.97 -17.78 7.96
N TRP A 67 -3.16 -18.80 7.71
CA TRP A 67 -3.67 -20.12 7.33
C TRP A 67 -4.07 -20.88 8.59
N SER A 68 -5.18 -21.60 8.51
CA SER A 68 -5.63 -22.48 9.60
C SER A 68 -4.88 -23.81 9.55
N GLU A 69 -4.85 -24.53 10.66
CA GLU A 69 -4.35 -25.92 10.71
C GLU A 69 -5.07 -26.82 9.68
N ALA A 70 -6.35 -26.57 9.45
CA ALA A 70 -7.12 -27.28 8.43
C ALA A 70 -6.58 -27.04 7.00
N ASP A 71 -6.12 -25.82 6.69
CA ASP A 71 -5.53 -25.50 5.39
C ASP A 71 -4.20 -26.24 5.20
N GLU A 72 -3.38 -26.34 6.25
CA GLU A 72 -2.14 -27.11 6.24
C GLU A 72 -2.39 -28.61 6.03
N ILE A 73 -3.36 -29.18 6.75
CA ILE A 73 -3.77 -30.58 6.59
C ILE A 73 -4.25 -30.86 5.17
N ASN A 74 -5.05 -29.97 4.58
CA ASN A 74 -5.55 -30.11 3.21
C ASN A 74 -4.41 -30.14 2.18
N VAL A 75 -3.40 -29.29 2.33
CA VAL A 75 -2.21 -29.29 1.46
C VAL A 75 -1.43 -30.58 1.63
N LEU A 76 -1.16 -31.01 2.87
CA LEU A 76 -0.42 -32.23 3.15
C LEU A 76 -1.15 -33.47 2.60
N ALA A 77 -2.48 -33.53 2.74
CA ALA A 77 -3.31 -34.60 2.19
C ALA A 77 -3.22 -34.66 0.66
N ALA A 78 -3.23 -33.50 -0.03
CA ALA A 78 -3.13 -33.45 -1.48
C ALA A 78 -1.80 -34.04 -2.01
N PHE A 79 -0.67 -33.71 -1.36
CA PHE A 79 0.63 -34.25 -1.73
C PHE A 79 0.86 -35.68 -1.25
N SER A 80 0.24 -36.09 -0.14
CA SER A 80 0.23 -37.49 0.30
C SER A 80 -0.50 -38.38 -0.72
N HIS A 81 -1.65 -37.92 -1.23
CA HIS A 81 -2.43 -38.66 -2.22
C HIS A 81 -1.76 -38.70 -3.60
N ASN A 82 -1.19 -37.59 -4.07
CA ASN A 82 -0.42 -37.56 -5.32
C ASN A 82 0.81 -36.64 -5.19
N PRO A 83 1.99 -37.19 -4.88
CA PRO A 83 3.21 -36.41 -4.69
C PRO A 83 3.68 -35.64 -5.93
N ARG A 84 3.25 -36.05 -7.14
CA ARG A 84 3.65 -35.44 -8.40
C ARG A 84 2.67 -34.37 -8.88
N THR A 85 1.62 -34.10 -8.11
CA THR A 85 0.67 -33.04 -8.43
C THR A 85 1.38 -31.68 -8.46
N SER A 86 0.93 -30.78 -9.32
CA SER A 86 1.57 -29.47 -9.42
C SER A 86 1.21 -28.59 -8.22
N ILE A 87 2.20 -27.84 -7.73
CA ILE A 87 2.02 -26.87 -6.64
C ILE A 87 0.90 -25.87 -6.97
N ARG A 88 0.83 -25.43 -8.23
CA ARG A 88 -0.19 -24.47 -8.68
C ARG A 88 -1.60 -25.03 -8.53
N VAL A 89 -1.82 -26.28 -8.94
CA VAL A 89 -3.13 -26.96 -8.82
C VAL A 89 -3.52 -27.13 -7.35
N VAL A 90 -2.58 -27.53 -6.49
CA VAL A 90 -2.86 -27.65 -5.06
C VAL A 90 -3.21 -26.30 -4.45
N ALA A 91 -2.44 -25.25 -4.75
CA ALA A 91 -2.66 -23.91 -4.22
C ALA A 91 -4.01 -23.31 -4.63
N THR A 92 -4.48 -23.55 -5.86
CA THR A 92 -5.82 -23.12 -6.30
C THR A 92 -6.91 -23.94 -5.63
N ASN A 93 -6.73 -25.26 -5.50
CA ASN A 93 -7.74 -26.16 -4.93
C ASN A 93 -7.89 -26.01 -3.42
N SER A 94 -6.81 -25.67 -2.71
CA SER A 94 -6.83 -25.42 -1.26
C SER A 94 -7.22 -23.98 -0.90
N GLY A 95 -7.48 -23.12 -1.88
CA GLY A 95 -7.82 -21.71 -1.64
C GLY A 95 -6.66 -20.86 -1.10
N ILE A 96 -5.43 -21.39 -1.09
CA ILE A 96 -4.21 -20.68 -0.66
C ILE A 96 -3.81 -19.61 -1.68
N SER A 97 -4.03 -19.89 -2.96
CA SER A 97 -3.88 -18.92 -4.03
C SER A 97 -5.24 -18.59 -4.63
N LYS A 98 -5.51 -17.29 -4.78
CA LYS A 98 -6.56 -16.80 -5.67
C LYS A 98 -6.04 -16.76 -7.11
#